data_AF-A0A5S4EHK3-F1
#
_entry.id   AF-A0A5S4EHK3-F1
#
_cell.length_a   1.000
_cell.length_b   1.000
_cell.length_c   1.000
_cell.angle_alpha   90.00
_cell.angle_beta   90.00
_cell.angle_gamma   90.00
#
_symmetry.space_group_name_H-M   'P 1'
#
loop_
_entity.id
_entity.type
_entity.pdbx_description
1 polymer ?
#
loop_
_entity_poly.entity_id
_entity_poly.type
_entity_poly.pdbx_seq_one_letter_code
_entity_poly.pdbx_strand_id
1 'polypeptide(L)'
;MATNEAIDPAKVSEQDGHGYLGESSAFHVWLIYKPELDFLKSRASALTLAKAKALSESKPGKKPLVFAPVKFVSQKMLNEAGLPVEFAPLPWALYRVERKGQGD
;
A
#
# COMPACT_ATOMS: atom_id res chain seq x y z
N MET A 1 8.66 -6.81 -11.39
CA MET A 1 8.58 -8.29 -11.34
C MET A 1 7.41 -8.62 -10.42
N ALA A 2 6.43 -9.42 -10.87
CA ALA A 2 5.41 -9.95 -9.98
C ALA A 2 6.07 -11.03 -9.11
N THR A 3 5.77 -11.08 -7.82
CA THR A 3 6.51 -11.88 -6.82
C THR A 3 6.41 -13.40 -7.05
N ASN A 4 5.54 -13.88 -7.95
CA ASN A 4 5.29 -15.29 -8.29
C ASN A 4 5.01 -16.21 -7.08
N GLU A 5 4.73 -15.62 -5.93
CA GLU A 5 4.39 -16.28 -4.67
C GLU A 5 2.88 -16.13 -4.44
N ALA A 6 2.22 -17.24 -4.07
CA ALA A 6 0.79 -17.24 -3.81
C ALA A 6 0.48 -16.42 -2.54
N ILE A 7 -0.50 -15.52 -2.64
CA ILE A 7 -1.04 -14.82 -1.46
C ILE A 7 -1.71 -15.84 -0.55
N ASP A 8 -1.31 -15.84 0.72
CA ASP A 8 -1.99 -16.57 1.78
C ASP A 8 -3.12 -15.68 2.35
N PRO A 9 -4.40 -15.96 2.05
CA PRO A 9 -5.52 -15.10 2.46
C PRO A 9 -5.67 -15.04 3.98
N ALA A 10 -5.17 -16.03 4.73
CA ALA A 10 -5.24 -16.01 6.19
C ALA A 10 -4.27 -14.99 6.82
N LYS A 11 -3.26 -14.54 6.06
CA LYS A 11 -2.29 -13.51 6.50
C LYS A 11 -2.69 -12.11 6.06
N VAL A 12 -3.74 -11.98 5.25
CA VAL A 12 -4.25 -10.68 4.83
C VAL A 12 -5.01 -10.04 5.99
N SER A 13 -4.58 -8.87 6.41
CA SER A 13 -5.30 -8.08 7.42
C SER A 13 -5.63 -6.73 6.84
N GLU A 14 -6.90 -6.32 6.87
CA GLU A 14 -7.32 -4.96 6.55
C GLU A 14 -7.74 -4.27 7.84
N GLN A 15 -7.06 -3.18 8.18
CA GLN A 15 -7.41 -2.33 9.31
C GLN A 15 -7.39 -0.87 8.87
N ASP A 16 -8.58 -0.27 8.87
CA ASP A 16 -8.77 1.15 8.59
C ASP A 16 -8.11 1.64 7.28
N GLY A 17 -8.20 0.85 6.21
CA GLY A 17 -7.67 1.22 4.88
C GLY A 17 -6.17 1.02 4.72
N HIS A 18 -5.56 0.37 5.71
CA HIS A 18 -4.20 -0.13 5.70
C HIS A 18 -4.25 -1.64 5.82
N GLY A 19 -3.57 -2.36 4.95
CA GLY A 19 -3.56 -3.81 5.03
C GLY A 19 -2.24 -4.46 4.68
N TYR A 20 -1.89 -5.48 5.45
CA TYR A 20 -0.80 -6.38 5.12
C TYR A 20 -1.32 -7.39 4.10
N LEU A 21 -0.64 -7.53 2.96
CA LEU A 21 -1.04 -8.45 1.89
C LEU A 21 -0.26 -9.77 1.93
N GLY A 22 0.87 -9.79 2.63
CA GLY A 22 1.78 -10.94 2.67
C GLY A 22 3.23 -10.53 2.47
N GLU A 23 4.06 -11.47 2.08
CA GLU A 23 5.49 -11.26 1.87
C GLU A 23 5.96 -11.98 0.62
N SER A 24 7.12 -11.55 0.14
CA SER A 24 7.95 -12.30 -0.80
C SER A 24 9.29 -12.65 -0.15
N SER A 25 10.16 -13.33 -0.87
CA SER A 25 11.59 -13.47 -0.50
C SER A 25 12.26 -12.14 -0.08
N ALA A 26 11.92 -11.00 -0.70
CA ALA A 26 12.57 -9.72 -0.45
C ALA A 26 11.73 -8.67 0.29
N PHE A 27 10.40 -8.79 0.28
CA PHE A 27 9.50 -7.72 0.73
C PHE A 27 8.41 -8.16 1.69
N HIS A 28 8.03 -7.27 2.60
CA HIS A 28 6.70 -7.26 3.22
C HIS A 28 5.79 -6.37 2.40
N VAL A 29 4.68 -6.92 1.90
CA VAL A 29 3.78 -6.23 0.98
C VAL A 29 2.61 -5.61 1.76
N TRP A 30 2.37 -4.33 1.52
CA TRP A 30 1.35 -3.53 2.18
C TRP A 30 0.49 -2.79 1.15
N LEU A 31 -0.77 -2.56 1.50
CA LEU A 31 -1.76 -1.82 0.73
C LEU A 31 -2.35 -0.68 1.57
N ILE A 32 -2.38 0.52 1.00
CA ILE A 32 -3.15 1.65 1.52
C ILE A 32 -4.27 1.92 0.52
N TYR A 33 -5.47 1.43 0.79
CA TYR A 33 -6.59 1.57 -0.12
C TYR A 33 -7.92 1.39 0.60
N LYS A 34 -8.89 2.21 0.22
CA LYS A 34 -10.32 1.95 0.38
C LYS A 34 -11.04 2.46 -0.88
N PRO A 35 -12.17 1.85 -1.30
CA PRO A 35 -12.87 2.27 -2.51
C PRO A 35 -13.59 3.62 -2.37
N GLU A 36 -13.82 4.12 -1.16
CA GLU A 36 -14.54 5.38 -0.93
C GLU A 36 -13.75 6.59 -1.46
N LEU A 37 -14.43 7.40 -2.28
CA LEU A 37 -13.82 8.57 -2.92
C LEU A 37 -13.29 9.59 -1.91
N ASP A 38 -14.01 9.79 -0.80
CA ASP A 38 -13.58 10.70 0.27
C ASP A 38 -12.29 10.24 0.92
N PHE A 39 -12.11 8.94 1.12
CA PHE A 39 -10.85 8.37 1.60
C PHE A 39 -9.73 8.60 0.59
N LEU A 40 -9.97 8.27 -0.69
CA LEU A 40 -8.97 8.41 -1.75
C LEU A 40 -8.48 9.85 -1.90
N LYS A 41 -9.36 10.84 -1.74
CA LYS A 41 -9.01 12.28 -1.76
C LYS A 41 -8.36 12.77 -0.47
N SER A 42 -8.53 12.05 0.63
CA SER A 42 -7.99 12.45 1.94
C SER A 42 -6.48 12.19 2.03
N ARG A 43 -5.83 12.83 3.01
CA ARG A 43 -4.43 12.50 3.35
C ARG A 43 -4.27 11.09 3.91
N ALA A 44 -5.35 10.44 4.34
CA ALA A 44 -5.31 9.08 4.87
C ALA A 44 -5.02 8.03 3.78
N SER A 45 -5.23 8.34 2.49
CA SER A 45 -4.85 7.45 1.39
C SER A 45 -3.36 7.50 1.05
N ALA A 46 -2.62 8.50 1.55
CA ALA A 46 -1.22 8.70 1.20
C ALA A 46 -0.27 7.83 2.05
N LEU A 47 0.83 7.41 1.42
CA LEU A 47 2.03 6.97 2.15
C LEU A 47 2.72 8.21 2.77
N THR A 48 2.73 8.28 4.10
CA THR A 48 3.39 9.32 4.89
C THR A 48 4.61 8.76 5.62
N LEU A 49 5.47 9.63 6.14
CA LEU A 49 6.67 9.20 6.87
C LEU A 49 6.32 8.41 8.14
N ALA A 50 5.28 8.84 8.86
CA ALA A 50 4.77 8.14 10.04
C ALA A 50 4.30 6.73 9.71
N LYS A 51 3.57 6.55 8.59
CA LYS A 51 3.15 5.23 8.11
C LYS A 51 4.35 4.38 7.68
N ALA A 52 5.28 4.95 6.92
CA ALA A 52 6.49 4.25 6.50
C ALA A 52 7.29 3.70 7.70
N LYS A 53 7.39 4.48 8.78
CA LYS A 53 8.01 4.06 10.04
C LYS A 53 7.23 2.93 10.71
N ALA A 54 5.93 3.10 10.91
CA ALA A 54 5.07 2.09 11.54
C ALA A 54 5.09 0.74 10.79
N LEU A 55 5.08 0.77 9.46
CA LEU A 55 5.13 -0.45 8.64
C LEU A 55 6.49 -1.17 8.76
N SER A 56 7.58 -0.39 8.84
CA SER A 56 8.93 -0.93 9.03
C SER A 56 9.12 -1.56 10.42
N GLU A 57 8.51 -0.97 11.45
CA GLU A 57 8.56 -1.48 12.83
C GLU A 57 7.64 -2.70 13.04
N SER A 58 6.50 -2.74 12.35
CA SER A 58 5.53 -3.84 12.48
C SER A 58 6.05 -5.19 11.99
N LYS A 59 6.88 -5.20 10.93
CA LYS A 59 7.45 -6.42 10.35
C LYS A 59 8.93 -6.20 10.00
N PRO A 60 9.84 -6.44 10.97
CA PRO A 60 11.28 -6.30 10.72
C PRO A 60 11.82 -7.46 9.87
N GLY A 61 12.94 -7.21 9.18
CA GLY A 61 13.71 -8.24 8.46
C GLY A 61 13.60 -8.18 6.93
N LYS A 62 12.50 -7.69 6.38
CA LYS A 62 12.34 -7.43 4.93
C LYS A 62 11.92 -5.99 4.66
N LYS A 63 12.16 -5.52 3.44
CA LYS A 63 11.80 -4.16 3.03
C LYS A 63 10.29 -4.04 2.88
N PRO A 64 9.64 -3.00 3.39
CA PRO A 64 8.22 -2.77 3.09
C PRO A 64 8.06 -2.30 1.65
N LEU A 65 7.26 -3.02 0.86
CA LEU A 65 6.75 -2.59 -0.43
C LEU A 65 5.31 -2.12 -0.25
N VAL A 66 5.06 -0.84 -0.48
CA VAL A 66 3.77 -0.20 -0.19
C VAL A 66 3.08 0.23 -1.45
N PHE A 67 1.92 -0.37 -1.70
CA PHE A 67 0.97 0.04 -2.73
C PHE A 67 0.04 1.11 -2.16
N ALA A 68 0.03 2.30 -2.76
CA ALA A 68 -0.85 3.39 -2.34
C ALA A 68 -1.21 4.31 -3.51
N PRO A 69 -2.36 5.02 -3.46
CA PRO A 69 -2.76 5.97 -4.50
C PRO A 69 -1.71 7.06 -4.71
N VAL A 70 -1.17 7.59 -3.60
CA VAL A 70 -0.23 8.70 -3.60
C VAL A 70 0.79 8.56 -2.47
N LYS A 71 1.89 9.31 -2.55
CA LYS A 71 2.87 9.45 -1.47
C LYS A 71 3.12 10.92 -1.16
N PHE A 72 3.26 11.23 0.13
CA PHE A 72 3.72 12.55 0.60
C PHE A 72 5.17 12.53 1.09
N VAL A 73 5.89 11.46 0.77
CA VAL A 73 7.32 11.30 1.08
C VAL A 73 8.14 11.20 -0.20
N SER A 74 9.36 11.73 -0.15
CA SER A 74 10.36 11.52 -1.20
C SER A 74 11.26 10.33 -0.82
N GLN A 75 11.92 9.73 -1.80
CA GLN A 75 12.91 8.67 -1.52
C GLN A 75 14.05 9.21 -0.65
N LYS A 76 14.47 10.47 -0.88
CA LYS A 76 15.48 11.14 -0.05
C LYS A 76 15.06 11.19 1.43
N MET A 77 13.82 11.59 1.72
CA MET A 77 13.30 11.66 3.08
C MET A 77 13.25 10.28 3.76
N LEU A 78 12.88 9.23 3.01
CA LEU A 78 12.89 7.86 3.52
C LEU A 78 14.32 7.40 3.83
N ASN A 79 15.27 7.70 2.95
CA ASN A 79 16.68 7.35 3.14
C ASN A 79 17.30 8.08 4.34
N GLU A 80 17.01 9.39 4.50
CA GLU A 80 17.46 10.19 5.65
C GLU A 80 16.89 9.67 6.97
N ALA A 81 15.67 9.12 6.95
CA ALA A 81 15.05 8.47 8.10
C ALA A 81 15.51 7.01 8.31
N GLY A 82 16.38 6.48 7.45
CA GLY A 82 16.83 5.09 7.51
C GLY A 82 15.74 4.06 7.19
N LEU A 83 14.69 4.46 6.47
CA LEU A 83 13.54 3.62 6.16
C LEU A 83 13.69 3.02 4.75
N PRO A 84 13.91 1.70 4.60
CA PRO A 84 14.14 1.06 3.30
C PRO A 84 12.81 0.74 2.59
N VAL A 85 11.84 1.65 2.67
CA VAL A 85 10.48 1.48 2.14
C VAL A 85 10.47 1.77 0.64
N GLU A 86 9.85 0.87 -0.12
CA GLU A 86 9.59 1.03 -1.55
C GLU A 86 8.13 1.41 -1.79
N PHE A 87 7.90 2.41 -2.63
CA PHE A 87 6.56 2.84 -3.02
C PHE A 87 6.21 2.33 -4.41
N ALA A 88 5.04 1.73 -4.56
CA ALA A 88 4.43 1.39 -5.83
C ALA A 88 3.07 2.10 -5.96
N PRO A 89 2.81 2.83 -7.06
CA PRO A 89 1.48 3.39 -7.30
C PRO A 89 0.47 2.26 -7.57
N LEU A 90 -0.79 2.47 -7.17
CA LEU A 90 -1.85 1.51 -7.50
C LEU A 90 -1.99 1.36 -9.02
N PRO A 91 -2.08 0.12 -9.54
CA PRO A 91 -2.31 -0.12 -10.95
C PRO A 91 -3.59 0.57 -11.42
N TRP A 92 -3.55 1.17 -12.60
CA TRP A 92 -4.68 1.92 -13.15
C TRP A 92 -5.95 1.07 -13.30
N ALA A 93 -5.79 -0.26 -13.41
CA ALA A 93 -6.88 -1.24 -13.47
C ALA A 93 -7.82 -1.18 -12.24
N LEU A 94 -7.33 -0.74 -11.07
CA LEU A 94 -8.16 -0.58 -9.87
C LEU A 94 -9.07 0.66 -9.91
N TYR A 95 -8.82 1.62 -10.80
CA TYR A 95 -9.68 2.82 -10.96
C TYR A 95 -10.89 2.58 -11.87
N ARG A 96 -11.01 1.41 -12.51
CA ARG A 96 -12.23 1.03 -13.24
C ARG A 96 -13.33 0.64 -12.25
N VAL A 97 -13.98 1.65 -11.68
CA VAL A 97 -15.36 1.51 -11.23
C VAL A 97 -16.16 1.10 -12.47
N GLU A 98 -16.66 -0.13 -12.52
CA GLU A 98 -17.68 -0.48 -13.51
C GLU A 98 -18.82 0.52 -13.32
N ARG A 99 -19.05 1.39 -14.31
CA ARG A 99 -20.33 2.08 -14.41
C ARG A 99 -21.37 0.99 -14.59
N LYS A 100 -22.00 0.53 -13.50
CA LYS A 100 -23.27 -0.19 -13.58
C LYS A 100 -24.19 0.68 -14.41
N GLY A 101 -24.67 0.11 -15.51
CA GLY A 101 -25.53 0.79 -16.47
C GLY A 101 -26.70 1.45 -15.75
N GLN A 102 -26.86 2.74 -15.99
CA GLN A 102 -28.13 3.42 -15.77
C GLN A 102 -28.95 3.16 -17.03
N GLY A 103 -29.75 2.11 -16.99
CA GLY A 103 -30.90 1.93 -17.87
C GLY A 103 -32.14 2.15 -17.04
N ASP A 104 -32.85 3.23 -17.33
CA ASP A 104 -34.32 3.31 -17.33
C ASP A 104 -34.70 4.25 -18.49
#